data_AF-A0A2H0UWW9-F1
#
_entry.id   AF-A0A2H0UWW9-F1
#
_cell.length_a   1.000
_cell.length_b   1.000
_cell.length_c   1.000
_cell.angle_alpha   90.00
_cell.angle_beta   90.00
_cell.angle_gamma   90.00
#
_symmetry.space_group_name_H-M   'P 1'
#
loop_
_entity.id
_entity.type
_entity.pdbx_description
1 polymer ?
#
loop_
_entity_poly.entity_id
_entity_poly.type
_entity_poly.pdbx_seq_one_letter_code
_entity_poly.pdbx_strand_id
1 'polypeptide(L)' 'MNKTLPFTIVNNKHIRGILAPAELFSQKMLEDIIDFVELSTKSSIAESDFLVKDGNQKDSWVELSKVKKLADDVN' A
#
# COMPACT_ATOMS: atom_id res chain seq x y z
N MET A 1 -22.27 0.02 4.96
CA MET A 1 -21.47 -0.87 5.84
C MET A 1 -20.20 -0.12 6.19
N ASN A 2 -19.97 0.18 7.47
CA ASN A 2 -18.67 0.71 7.92
C ASN A 2 -17.66 -0.43 7.81
N LYS A 3 -16.81 -0.39 6.77
CA LYS A 3 -15.64 -1.26 6.69
C LYS A 3 -14.68 -0.80 7.79
N THR A 4 -14.63 -1.54 8.88
CA THR A 4 -13.60 -1.39 9.89
C THR A 4 -12.25 -1.61 9.21
N LEU A 5 -11.40 -0.58 9.17
CA LEU A 5 -10.05 -0.73 8.66
C LEU A 5 -9.32 -1.74 9.56
N PRO A 6 -8.49 -2.64 9.00
CA PRO A 6 -7.80 -3.67 9.78
C PRO A 6 -6.64 -3.12 10.63
N PHE A 7 -6.54 -1.79 10.77
CA PHE A 7 -5.51 -1.09 11.52
C PHE A 7 -6.09 0.17 12.17
N THR A 8 -5.42 0.65 13.23
CA THR A 8 -5.75 1.88 13.96
C THR A 8 -4.63 2.89 13.78
N ILE A 9 -4.98 4.15 13.48
CA ILE A 9 -4.02 5.25 13.45
C ILE A 9 -3.92 5.84 14.85
N VAL A 10 -2.71 5.86 15.41
CA VAL A 10 -2.39 6.56 16.66
C VAL A 10 -1.83 7.92 16.29
N ASN A 11 -2.45 8.98 16.81
CA ASN A 11 -1.94 10.34 16.69
C ASN A 11 -2.15 11.05 18.01
N ASN A 12 -1.09 11.07 18.83
CA ASN A 12 -1.05 11.88 20.04
C ASN A 12 0.09 12.91 19.92
N LYS A 13 0.15 13.86 20.85
CA LYS A 13 1.15 14.95 20.82
C LYS A 13 2.61 14.47 20.92
N HIS A 14 2.85 13.18 21.15
CA HIS A 14 4.17 12.58 21.36
C HIS A 14 4.52 11.50 20.31
N ILE A 15 3.53 10.82 19.75
CA ILE A 15 3.67 9.67 18.86
C ILE A 15 2.60 9.74 17.77
N ARG A 16 3.04 9.60 16.52
CA ARG A 16 2.19 9.32 15.37
C ARG A 16 2.61 7.97 14.77
N GLY A 17 1.66 7.06 14.58
CA GLY A 17 1.97 5.71 14.08
C GLY A 17 0.73 4.90 13.73
N ILE A 18 0.95 3.65 13.31
CA ILE A 18 -0.10 2.70 12.93
C ILE A 18 -0.01 1.48 13.85
N LEU A 19 -1.13 1.09 14.44
CA LEU A 19 -1.28 -0.18 15.15
C LEU A 19 -2.05 -1.15 14.25
N ALA A 20 -1.44 -2.28 13.93
CA ALA A 20 -2.03 -3.28 13.05
C ALA A 20 -1.76 -4.71 13.59
N PRO A 21 -2.67 -5.68 13.34
CA PRO A 21 -2.43 -7.08 13.68
C PRO A 21 -1.19 -7.61 12.97
N ALA A 22 -0.26 -8.19 13.72
CA ALA A 22 1.00 -8.71 13.18
C ALA A 22 0.81 -9.82 12.14
N GLU A 23 -0.31 -10.55 12.19
CA GLU A 23 -0.66 -11.56 11.19
C GLU A 23 -1.03 -10.97 9.83
N LEU A 24 -1.52 -9.73 9.79
CA LEU A 24 -1.96 -9.07 8.56
C LEU A 24 -0.91 -8.12 7.98
N PHE A 25 -0.04 -7.57 8.84
CA PHE A 25 0.96 -6.59 8.46
C PHE A 25 2.30 -6.96 9.09
N SER A 26 3.29 -7.23 8.25
CA SER A 26 4.67 -7.39 8.72
C SER A 26 5.23 -6.03 9.13
N GLN A 27 6.21 -6.05 10.04
CA GLN A 27 6.93 -4.83 10.42
C GLN A 27 7.50 -4.12 9.18
N LYS A 28 8.14 -4.86 8.27
CA LYS A 28 8.68 -4.33 7.02
C LYS A 28 7.60 -3.62 6.18
N MET A 29 6.41 -4.21 6.05
CA MET A 29 5.32 -3.58 5.30
C MET A 29 4.87 -2.26 5.94
N LEU A 30 4.84 -2.17 7.27
CA LEU A 30 4.51 -0.93 7.96
C LEU A 30 5.60 0.13 7.78
N GLU A 31 6.87 -0.27 7.81
CA GLU A 31 8.02 0.60 7.52
C GLU A 31 7.95 1.13 6.07
N ASP A 32 7.73 0.25 5.09
CA ASP A 32 7.59 0.63 3.67
C ASP A 32 6.44 1.65 3.46
N ILE A 33 5.33 1.53 4.20
CA ILE A 33 4.21 2.49 4.15
C ILE A 33 4.59 3.83 4.76
N ILE A 34 5.28 3.85 5.90
CA ILE A 34 5.74 5.08 6.54
C ILE A 34 6.72 5.79 5.62
N ASP A 35 7.70 5.07 5.09
CA ASP A 35 8.69 5.61 4.14
C ASP A 35 8.00 6.19 2.90
N PHE A 36 7.03 5.48 2.33
CA PHE A 36 6.25 6.00 1.21
C PHE A 36 5.57 7.33 1.57
N VAL A 37 4.92 7.42 2.73
CA VAL A 37 4.22 8.65 3.17
C VAL A 37 5.19 9.79 3.49
N GLU A 38 6.32 9.52 4.12
CA GLU A 38 7.30 10.54 4.50
C GLU A 38 8.09 11.07 3.29
N LEU A 39 8.39 10.19 2.33
CA LEU A 39 9.09 10.54 1.10
C LEU A 39 8.13 11.07 0.01
N SER A 40 6.82 11.04 0.27
CA SER A 40 5.81 11.60 -0.63
C SER A 40 5.91 13.12 -0.70
N THR A 41 6.40 13.62 -1.83
CA THR A 41 6.25 15.02 -2.21
C THR A 41 4.91 15.23 -2.89
N LYS A 42 4.47 16.49 -3.05
CA LYS A 42 3.24 16.79 -3.81
C LYS A 42 3.29 16.24 -5.25
N SER A 43 4.47 16.15 -5.86
CA SER A 43 4.59 15.57 -7.21
C SER A 43 4.45 14.06 -7.18
N SER A 44 5.02 13.38 -6.18
CA SER A 44 4.91 11.93 -6.05
C SER A 44 3.48 11.48 -5.75
N ILE A 45 2.71 12.28 -5.00
CA ILE A 45 1.27 12.03 -4.77
C ILE A 45 0.49 12.16 -6.08
N ALA A 46 0.72 13.23 -6.84
CA ALA A 46 0.03 13.46 -8.12
C ALA A 46 0.37 12.38 -9.17
N GLU A 47 1.62 11.96 -9.21
CA GLU A 47 2.09 10.87 -10.07
C GLU A 47 1.47 9.53 -9.66
N SER A 48 1.45 9.21 -8.37
CA SER A 48 0.81 7.99 -7.86
C SER A 48 -0.68 7.95 -8.18
N ASP A 49 -1.39 9.07 -7.97
CA ASP A 49 -2.81 9.21 -8.33
C ASP A 49 -3.04 9.05 -9.84
N PHE A 50 -2.15 9.59 -10.67
CA PHE A 50 -2.21 9.43 -12.11
C PHE A 50 -2.03 7.95 -12.50
N LEU A 51 -0.98 7.29 -12.00
CA LEU A 51 -0.69 5.88 -12.30
C LEU A 51 -1.83 4.95 -11.86
N VAL A 52 -2.42 5.21 -10.69
CA VAL A 52 -3.57 4.42 -10.21
C VAL A 52 -4.79 4.62 -11.11
N LYS A 53 -5.09 5.86 -11.51
CA LYS A 53 -6.20 6.14 -12.42
C LYS A 53 -5.98 5.53 -13.80
N ASP A 54 -4.78 5.67 -14.35
CA ASP A 54 -4.41 5.10 -15.64
C ASP A 54 -4.52 3.57 -15.63
N GLY A 55 -4.00 2.92 -14.59
CA GLY A 55 -4.10 1.47 -14.43
C GLY A 55 -5.54 0.98 -14.29
N ASN A 56 -6.38 1.72 -13.56
CA ASN A 56 -7.81 1.42 -13.45
C ASN A 56 -8.54 1.58 -14.79
N GLN A 57 -8.22 2.61 -15.57
CA GLN A 57 -8.85 2.86 -16.86
C GLN A 57 -8.45 1.81 -17.91
N LYS A 58 -7.20 1.38 -17.88
CA LYS A 58 -6.64 0.40 -18.82
C LYS A 58 -6.87 -1.05 -18.39
N ASP A 59 -7.47 -1.27 -17.22
CA ASP A 59 -7.57 -2.58 -16.56
C ASP A 59 -6.21 -3.31 -16.54
N SER A 60 -5.13 -2.55 -16.32
CA SER A 60 -3.76 -3.05 -16.43
C SER A 60 -3.26 -3.64 -15.11
N TRP A 61 -4.14 -3.81 -14.13
CA TRP A 61 -3.82 -4.43 -12.86
C TRP A 61 -3.72 -5.94 -13.05
N VAL A 62 -2.52 -6.48 -12.92
CA VAL A 62 -2.33 -7.92 -12.90
C VAL A 62 -2.49 -8.40 -11.46
N GLU A 63 -3.44 -9.29 -11.22
CA GLU A 63 -3.57 -9.96 -9.93
C GLU A 63 -2.26 -10.66 -9.55
N LEU A 64 -1.86 -10.54 -8.28
CA LEU A 64 -0.61 -11.12 -7.78
C LEU A 64 -0.51 -12.63 -8.05
N SER A 65 -1.63 -13.35 -8.02
CA SER A 65 -1.71 -14.78 -8.36
C SER A 65 -1.28 -15.06 -9.80
N LYS A 66 -1.68 -14.21 -10.76
CA LYS A 66 -1.29 -14.31 -12.17
C LYS A 66 0.17 -13.96 -12.37
N VAL A 67 0.68 -12.95 -11.66
CA VAL A 67 2.11 -12.59 -11.70
C VAL A 67 2.98 -13.74 -11.20
N LYS A 68 2.60 -14.36 -10.07
CA LYS A 68 3.32 -15.53 -9.52
C LYS A 68 3.36 -16.68 -10.51
N LYS A 69 2.22 -17.02 -11.11
CA LYS A 69 2.14 -18.09 -12.10
C LYS A 69 3.02 -17.83 -13.32
N LEU A 70 3.03 -16.61 -13.84
CA LEU A 70 3.91 -16.22 -14.97
C LEU A 70 5.40 -16.30 -14.61
N ALA A 71 5.77 -15.97 -13.37
CA ALA A 71 7.15 -16.08 -12.91
C ALA A 71 7.60 -17.54 -12.74
N ASP A 72 6.68 -18.42 -12.31
CA ASP A 72 6.94 -19.86 -12.19
C ASP A 72 7.01 -20.54 -13.57
N ASP A 73 6.22 -20.09 -14.55
CA ASP A 73 6.20 -20.64 -15.93
C ASP A 73 7.44 -20.24 -16.78
N VAL A 74 8.25 -19.27 -16.32
CA VAL A 74 9.46 -18.77 -17.00
C VAL A 74 10.75 -19.35 -16.37
N ASN A 75 10.65 -20.07 -15.25
CA ASN A 75 11.75 -20.81 -14.63
C ASN A 75 11.67 -22.31 -14.93
#